data_AF-A0A251TPI2-F1
#
_entry.id   AF-A0A251TPI2-F1
#
_cell.length_a   1.000
_cell.length_b   1.000
_cell.length_c   1.000
_cell.angle_alpha   90.00
_cell.angle_beta   90.00
_cell.angle_gamma   90.00
#
_symmetry.space_group_name_H-M   'P 1'
#
loop_
_entity.id
_entity.type
_entity.pdbx_description
1 polymer ?
#
loop_
_entity_poly.entity_id
_entity_poly.type
_entity_poly.pdbx_seq_one_letter_code
_entity_poly.pdbx_strand_id
1 'polypeptide(L)'
;MRDVSMTEINGPFNGIPSVSSGQSPNNRSILAFFAGGNHGYVRNKLFKYWGNKEDNDIQVHTYLQEGQNYTELLSQSKYCLCPSGYEVASARATEAIYVGCIPVIIKDHYVLPYSDVLDWSQFSVEVPLDKIPDLKRILEDISFTKYLEMQKRLMEVQRHFVVNIPSKPFDVFHMILHSVWLRRLNVRFLSS
;
A
#
# COMPACT_ATOMS: atom_id res chain seq x y z
N MET A 1 25.99 -5.72 5.51
CA MET A 1 25.12 -5.12 4.47
C MET A 1 23.69 -5.45 4.88
N ARG A 2 22.80 -4.46 5.05
CA ARG A 2 21.37 -4.73 5.34
C ARG A 2 20.62 -4.72 4.01
N ASP A 3 19.72 -5.68 3.80
CA ASP A 3 19.01 -5.87 2.53
C ASP A 3 18.10 -4.68 2.19
N VAL A 4 17.91 -4.44 0.89
CA VAL A 4 17.00 -3.41 0.36
C VAL A 4 15.59 -3.96 0.31
N SER A 5 14.65 -3.33 1.02
CA SER A 5 13.23 -3.58 0.85
C SER A 5 12.79 -3.00 -0.50
N MET A 6 12.74 -3.84 -1.52
CA MET A 6 12.23 -3.50 -2.84
C MET A 6 10.74 -3.71 -2.90
N THR A 7 10.03 -2.81 -3.57
CA THR A 7 8.64 -3.06 -3.95
C THR A 7 8.51 -4.31 -4.82
N GLU A 8 7.58 -5.19 -4.47
CA GLU A 8 7.09 -6.21 -5.38
C GLU A 8 6.14 -5.56 -6.40
N ILE A 9 6.44 -5.72 -7.70
CA ILE A 9 5.68 -5.14 -8.80
C ILE A 9 5.05 -6.28 -9.58
N ASN A 10 3.76 -6.52 -9.34
CA ASN A 10 2.99 -7.48 -10.12
C ASN A 10 2.57 -6.82 -11.44
N GLY A 11 3.15 -7.28 -12.55
CA GLY A 11 2.78 -6.89 -13.91
C GLY A 11 2.31 -8.11 -14.70
N PRO A 12 1.58 -7.93 -15.82
CA PRO A 12 1.31 -9.04 -16.73
C PRO A 12 2.62 -9.68 -17.18
N PHE A 13 2.61 -11.00 -17.40
CA PHE A 13 3.78 -11.80 -17.80
C PHE A 13 4.52 -11.23 -19.05
N ASN A 14 3.85 -10.36 -19.83
CA ASN A 14 4.36 -9.70 -21.03
C ASN A 14 4.22 -8.14 -21.02
N GLY A 15 4.16 -7.46 -19.88
CA GLY A 15 4.02 -5.99 -19.89
C GLY A 15 4.34 -5.26 -18.59
N ILE A 16 4.67 -3.98 -18.72
CA ILE A 16 4.82 -3.04 -17.59
C ILE A 16 3.44 -2.87 -16.93
N PRO A 17 3.30 -2.93 -15.60
CA PRO A 17 2.04 -2.66 -14.93
C PRO A 17 1.52 -1.27 -15.35
N SER A 18 0.32 -1.22 -15.90
CA SER A 18 -0.31 0.04 -16.25
C SER A 18 -0.78 0.74 -14.99
N VAL A 19 -0.32 1.97 -14.80
CA VAL A 19 -0.91 2.88 -13.82
C VAL A 19 -2.35 3.13 -14.26
N SER A 20 -3.31 2.66 -13.47
CA SER A 20 -4.72 2.94 -13.71
C SER A 20 -5.08 4.19 -12.92
N SER A 21 -5.54 5.24 -13.61
CA SER A 21 -6.17 6.39 -12.96
C SER A 21 -7.44 5.88 -12.27
N GLY A 22 -7.32 5.46 -11.02
CA GLY A 22 -8.46 4.98 -10.24
C GLY A 22 -9.54 6.05 -10.11
N GLN A 23 -10.68 5.71 -9.50
CA GLN A 23 -11.76 6.68 -9.39
C GLN A 23 -11.31 7.94 -8.64
N SER A 24 -11.92 9.07 -9.03
CA SER A 24 -11.73 10.36 -8.35
C SER A 24 -11.93 10.18 -6.84
N PRO A 25 -11.11 10.83 -5.98
CA PRO A 25 -11.20 10.69 -4.53
C PRO A 25 -12.60 10.95 -3.96
N ASN A 26 -13.41 11.76 -4.66
CA ASN A 26 -14.78 12.12 -4.28
C ASN A 26 -15.82 11.04 -4.60
N ASN A 27 -15.52 10.13 -5.54
CA ASN A 27 -16.48 9.16 -6.07
C ASN A 27 -16.28 7.74 -5.53
N ARG A 28 -15.32 7.56 -4.60
CA ARG A 28 -15.00 6.27 -4.01
C ARG A 28 -16.06 5.85 -2.99
N SER A 29 -16.82 4.81 -3.33
CA SER A 29 -17.97 4.32 -2.55
C SER A 29 -17.58 3.40 -1.39
N ILE A 30 -16.42 2.74 -1.46
CA ILE A 30 -15.96 1.79 -0.44
C ILE A 30 -15.02 2.53 0.52
N LEU A 31 -15.23 2.40 1.84
CA LEU A 31 -14.33 3.02 2.82
C LEU A 31 -12.99 2.28 2.81
N ALA A 32 -13.00 0.97 3.05
CA ALA A 32 -11.79 0.16 3.06
C ALA A 32 -11.98 -1.21 2.41
N PHE A 33 -10.95 -1.68 1.69
CA PHE A 33 -11.01 -2.96 0.99
C PHE A 33 -9.76 -3.81 1.20
N PHE A 34 -9.97 -5.12 1.27
CA PHE A 34 -8.96 -6.16 1.20
C PHE A 34 -9.50 -7.39 0.48
N ALA A 35 -8.70 -7.96 -0.42
CA ALA A 35 -8.93 -9.31 -0.91
C ALA A 35 -7.63 -10.12 -0.98
N GLY A 36 -7.66 -11.36 -0.50
CA GLY A 36 -6.70 -12.40 -0.80
C GLY A 36 -6.43 -13.39 0.33
N GLY A 37 -5.59 -14.38 0.08
CA GLY A 37 -5.48 -15.56 0.94
C GLY A 37 -5.11 -15.27 2.41
N ASN A 38 -5.77 -16.02 3.31
CA ASN A 38 -5.56 -15.96 4.75
C ASN A 38 -4.25 -16.64 5.18
N HIS A 39 -3.15 -15.90 5.13
CA HIS A 39 -1.82 -16.37 5.49
C HIS A 39 -1.14 -15.40 6.46
N GLY A 40 -0.55 -15.94 7.53
CA GLY A 40 0.15 -15.15 8.55
C GLY A 40 -0.76 -14.61 9.66
N TYR A 41 -0.14 -14.23 10.79
CA TYR A 41 -0.85 -13.83 12.00
C TYR A 41 -1.73 -12.59 11.81
N VAL A 42 -1.24 -11.59 11.07
CA VAL A 42 -1.98 -10.34 10.82
C VAL A 42 -3.25 -10.59 10.00
N ARG A 43 -3.16 -11.36 8.91
CA ARG A 43 -4.32 -11.68 8.07
C ARG A 43 -5.33 -12.53 8.81
N ASN A 44 -4.88 -13.52 9.59
CA ASN A 44 -5.76 -14.32 10.44
C ASN A 44 -6.59 -13.44 11.39
N LYS A 45 -5.95 -12.45 12.03
CA LYS A 45 -6.64 -11.52 12.90
C LYS A 45 -7.60 -10.61 12.13
N LEU A 46 -7.19 -10.10 10.96
CA LEU A 46 -8.04 -9.29 10.09
C LEU A 46 -9.31 -10.06 9.67
N PHE A 47 -9.16 -11.29 9.19
CA PHE A 47 -10.28 -12.14 8.80
C PHE A 47 -11.19 -12.51 9.97
N LYS A 48 -10.63 -12.76 11.15
CA LYS A 48 -11.41 -13.03 12.36
C LYS A 48 -12.37 -11.89 12.69
N TYR A 49 -11.96 -10.63 12.50
CA TYR A 49 -12.79 -9.47 12.86
C TYR A 49 -13.66 -8.95 11.71
N TRP A 50 -13.19 -9.02 10.47
CA TRP A 50 -13.83 -8.37 9.32
C TRP A 50 -14.25 -9.33 8.20
N GLY A 51 -13.73 -10.56 8.17
CA GLY A 51 -13.98 -11.50 7.07
C GLY A 51 -15.42 -12.05 6.99
N ASN A 52 -16.15 -12.05 8.11
CA ASN A 52 -17.54 -12.53 8.19
C ASN A 52 -18.53 -11.41 8.54
N LYS A 53 -18.09 -10.14 8.54
CA LYS A 53 -18.98 -9.01 8.78
C LYS A 53 -19.61 -8.59 7.46
N GLU A 54 -20.93 -8.53 7.43
CA GLU A 54 -21.65 -7.80 6.39
C GLU A 54 -21.58 -6.30 6.72
N ASP A 55 -20.44 -5.69 6.37
CA ASP A 55 -20.24 -4.23 6.46
C ASP A 55 -20.02 -3.70 5.03
N ASN A 56 -20.88 -2.78 4.60
CA ASN A 56 -20.80 -2.21 3.25
C ASN A 56 -19.56 -1.31 3.07
N ASP A 57 -19.05 -0.75 4.18
CA ASP A 57 -17.96 0.22 4.18
C ASP A 57 -16.60 -0.49 4.20
N ILE A 58 -16.45 -1.56 5.02
CA ILE A 58 -15.22 -2.35 5.10
C ILE A 58 -15.42 -3.75 4.53
N GLN A 59 -14.83 -3.97 3.36
CA GLN A 59 -14.95 -5.22 2.60
C GLN A 59 -13.66 -6.04 2.70
N VAL A 60 -13.73 -7.22 3.31
CA VAL A 60 -12.58 -8.12 3.52
C VAL A 60 -12.92 -9.52 3.01
N HIS A 61 -12.27 -9.93 1.91
CA HIS A 61 -12.57 -11.19 1.22
C HIS A 61 -11.34 -12.09 1.12
N THR A 62 -11.53 -13.41 1.25
CA THR A 62 -10.43 -14.36 0.99
C THR A 62 -10.24 -14.56 -0.51
N TYR A 63 -11.36 -14.73 -1.21
CA TYR A 63 -11.46 -14.82 -2.67
C TYR A 63 -12.63 -13.95 -3.11
N LEU A 64 -12.48 -13.26 -4.24
CA LEU A 64 -13.58 -12.52 -4.86
C LEU A 64 -14.53 -13.49 -5.57
N GLN A 65 -15.80 -13.13 -5.64
CA GLN A 65 -16.80 -13.90 -6.37
C GLN A 65 -16.59 -13.77 -7.88
N GLU A 66 -17.12 -14.73 -8.63
CA GLU A 66 -17.07 -14.72 -10.08
C GLU A 66 -17.72 -13.44 -10.65
N GLY A 67 -17.02 -12.75 -11.55
CA GLY A 67 -17.46 -11.48 -12.14
C GLY A 67 -17.01 -10.22 -11.40
N GLN A 68 -16.43 -10.32 -10.19
CA GLN A 68 -15.86 -9.18 -9.49
C GLN A 68 -14.43 -8.87 -9.98
N ASN A 69 -14.13 -7.59 -10.22
CA ASN A 69 -12.80 -7.13 -10.62
C ASN A 69 -12.04 -6.54 -9.43
N TYR A 70 -10.92 -7.19 -9.05
CA TYR A 70 -10.07 -6.76 -7.93
C TYR A 70 -9.57 -5.32 -8.09
N THR A 71 -9.05 -4.97 -9.27
CA THR A 71 -8.50 -3.63 -9.55
C THR A 71 -9.61 -2.58 -9.51
N GLU A 72 -10.81 -2.92 -9.97
CA GLU A 72 -11.97 -2.02 -9.89
C GLU A 72 -12.36 -1.74 -8.44
N LEU A 73 -12.47 -2.78 -7.61
CA LEU A 73 -12.78 -2.65 -6.18
C LEU A 73 -11.72 -1.83 -5.43
N LEU A 74 -10.43 -2.06 -5.72
CA LEU A 74 -9.35 -1.21 -5.21
C LEU A 74 -9.53 0.25 -5.64
N SER A 75 -9.90 0.50 -6.90
CA SER A 75 -10.07 1.86 -7.44
C SER A 75 -11.30 2.59 -6.86
N GLN A 76 -12.31 1.84 -6.42
CA GLN A 76 -13.52 2.32 -5.75
C GLN A 76 -13.32 2.55 -4.24
N SER A 77 -12.17 2.14 -3.69
CA SER A 77 -11.88 2.17 -2.25
C SER A 77 -11.08 3.40 -1.85
N LYS A 78 -11.49 4.09 -0.78
CA LYS A 78 -10.70 5.20 -0.21
C LYS A 78 -9.40 4.70 0.39
N TYR A 79 -9.49 3.60 1.13
CA TYR A 79 -8.39 2.98 1.86
C TYR A 79 -8.18 1.52 1.44
N CYS A 80 -6.94 1.11 1.24
CA CYS A 80 -6.61 -0.26 0.83
C CYS A 80 -5.81 -0.92 1.94
N LEU A 81 -6.39 -1.94 2.57
CA LEU A 81 -5.75 -2.61 3.69
C LEU A 81 -4.54 -3.39 3.18
N CYS A 82 -3.39 -3.12 3.79
CA CYS A 82 -2.11 -3.74 3.49
C CYS A 82 -1.62 -4.46 4.76
N PRO A 83 -2.28 -5.56 5.19
CA PRO A 83 -1.78 -6.35 6.29
C PRO A 83 -0.45 -6.99 5.93
N SER A 84 0.55 -6.81 6.79
CA SER A 84 1.88 -7.38 6.59
C SER A 84 1.80 -8.91 6.45
N GLY A 85 2.41 -9.43 5.38
CA GLY A 85 2.67 -10.86 5.20
C GLY A 85 4.03 -11.26 5.78
N TYR A 86 4.51 -12.45 5.42
CA TYR A 86 5.88 -12.89 5.70
C TYR A 86 6.95 -12.17 4.85
N GLU A 87 6.52 -11.40 3.85
CA GLU A 87 7.39 -10.75 2.87
C GLU A 87 7.79 -9.34 3.30
N VAL A 88 9.04 -8.97 2.96
CA VAL A 88 9.69 -7.70 3.34
C VAL A 88 9.07 -6.49 2.63
N ALA A 89 8.37 -6.71 1.51
CA ALA A 89 7.60 -5.69 0.82
C ALA A 89 6.38 -6.35 0.17
N SER A 90 5.21 -5.76 0.38
CA SER A 90 3.93 -6.26 -0.07
C SER A 90 3.56 -5.59 -1.38
N ALA A 91 3.38 -6.39 -2.44
CA ALA A 91 2.79 -5.91 -3.70
C ALA A 91 1.53 -5.06 -3.50
N ARG A 92 0.72 -5.38 -2.48
CA ARG A 92 -0.52 -4.62 -2.17
C ARG A 92 -0.33 -3.14 -1.94
N ALA A 93 0.74 -2.73 -1.26
CA ALA A 93 0.97 -1.31 -1.02
C ALA A 93 1.19 -0.58 -2.35
N THR A 94 1.84 -1.25 -3.30
CA THR A 94 2.09 -0.73 -4.63
C THR A 94 0.87 -0.80 -5.55
N GLU A 95 0.08 -1.86 -5.48
CA GLU A 95 -1.22 -1.94 -6.16
C GLU A 95 -2.15 -0.79 -5.71
N ALA A 96 -2.20 -0.53 -4.40
CA ALA A 96 -2.95 0.59 -3.82
C ALA A 96 -2.44 1.94 -4.34
N ILE A 97 -1.12 2.15 -4.35
CA ILE A 97 -0.48 3.34 -4.94
C ILE A 97 -0.85 3.50 -6.42
N TYR A 98 -0.85 2.41 -7.20
CA TYR A 98 -1.16 2.46 -8.64
C TYR A 98 -2.58 2.90 -8.93
N VAL A 99 -3.57 2.53 -8.11
CA VAL A 99 -4.96 2.96 -8.28
C VAL A 99 -5.30 4.23 -7.47
N GLY A 100 -4.32 4.85 -6.81
CA GLY A 100 -4.52 6.03 -5.97
C GLY A 100 -5.33 5.78 -4.70
N CYS A 101 -5.37 4.53 -4.21
CA CYS A 101 -6.01 4.13 -2.96
C CYS A 101 -5.02 4.27 -1.79
N ILE A 102 -5.42 4.94 -0.71
CA ILE A 102 -4.51 5.23 0.41
C ILE A 102 -4.16 3.90 1.12
N PRO A 103 -2.87 3.51 1.17
CA PRO A 103 -2.48 2.28 1.86
C PRO A 103 -2.73 2.38 3.35
N VAL A 104 -3.38 1.36 3.93
CA VAL A 104 -3.51 1.18 5.39
C VAL A 104 -2.58 0.07 5.82
N ILE A 105 -1.44 0.43 6.38
CA ILE A 105 -0.40 -0.51 6.78
C ILE A 105 -0.77 -1.10 8.13
N ILE A 106 -1.14 -2.39 8.14
CA ILE A 106 -1.45 -3.13 9.38
C ILE A 106 -0.24 -4.02 9.70
N LYS A 107 0.52 -3.67 10.73
CA LYS A 107 1.81 -4.32 11.05
C LYS A 107 2.11 -4.34 12.55
N ASP A 108 3.01 -5.23 12.94
CA ASP A 108 3.80 -5.11 14.19
C ASP A 108 5.22 -4.59 13.87
N HIS A 109 5.87 -5.17 12.85
CA HIS A 109 7.16 -4.72 12.32
C HIS A 109 7.17 -4.88 10.80
N TYR A 110 7.29 -3.79 10.05
CA TYR A 110 7.29 -3.84 8.59
C TYR A 110 8.06 -2.65 8.01
N VAL A 111 9.04 -2.96 7.16
CA VAL A 111 9.90 -1.97 6.52
C VAL A 111 9.27 -1.60 5.19
N LEU A 112 8.78 -0.36 5.10
CA LEU A 112 8.15 0.12 3.88
C LEU A 112 9.20 0.39 2.79
N PRO A 113 8.89 0.08 1.51
CA PRO A 113 9.82 0.33 0.43
C PRO A 113 10.14 1.82 0.34
N TYR A 114 11.42 2.13 0.12
CA TYR A 114 11.95 3.49 0.08
C TYR A 114 11.67 4.34 1.34
N SER A 115 11.47 3.72 2.51
CA SER A 115 11.27 4.46 3.77
C SER A 115 12.43 5.39 4.16
N ASP A 116 13.63 5.17 3.62
CA ASP A 116 14.77 6.09 3.78
C ASP A 116 14.66 7.36 2.91
N VAL A 117 13.71 7.39 1.96
CA VAL A 117 13.54 8.46 0.96
C VAL A 117 12.15 9.09 1.04
N LEU A 118 11.11 8.28 1.30
CA LEU A 118 9.71 8.68 1.31
C LEU A 118 9.17 8.65 2.74
N ASP A 119 8.55 9.76 3.16
CA ASP A 119 7.77 9.80 4.39
C ASP A 119 6.36 9.24 4.14
N TRP A 120 6.20 7.95 4.44
CA TRP A 120 4.93 7.23 4.27
C TRP A 120 3.80 7.81 5.14
N SER A 121 4.09 8.51 6.23
CA SER A 121 3.05 9.13 7.06
C SER A 121 2.27 10.23 6.34
N GLN A 122 2.81 10.75 5.22
CA GLN A 122 2.15 11.77 4.40
C GLN A 122 1.09 11.20 3.45
N PHE A 123 1.11 9.89 3.16
CA PHE A 123 0.25 9.28 2.13
C PHE A 123 -0.27 7.89 2.49
N SER A 124 -0.10 7.44 3.74
CA SER A 124 -0.60 6.17 4.23
C SER A 124 -1.10 6.29 5.67
N VAL A 125 -1.90 5.33 6.10
CA VAL A 125 -2.37 5.22 7.49
C VAL A 125 -1.72 4.01 8.12
N GLU A 126 -1.13 4.18 9.30
CA GLU A 126 -0.57 3.06 10.07
C GLU A 126 -1.57 2.62 11.14
N VAL A 127 -1.87 1.32 11.18
CA VAL A 127 -2.80 0.74 12.16
C VAL A 127 -2.10 -0.41 12.89
N PRO A 128 -1.88 -0.28 14.21
CA PRO A 128 -1.36 -1.37 15.04
C PRO A 128 -2.26 -2.61 15.01
N LEU A 129 -1.67 -3.78 15.21
CA LEU A 129 -2.39 -5.04 15.11
C LEU A 129 -3.52 -5.18 16.16
N ASP A 130 -3.35 -4.65 17.36
CA ASP A 130 -4.37 -4.60 18.42
C ASP A 130 -5.55 -3.68 18.06
N LYS A 131 -5.36 -2.76 17.11
CA LYS A 131 -6.37 -1.82 16.62
C LYS A 131 -7.17 -2.27 15.40
N ILE A 132 -6.97 -3.50 14.90
CA ILE A 132 -7.81 -4.09 13.85
C ILE A 132 -9.32 -3.96 14.14
N PRO A 133 -9.84 -4.20 15.36
CA PRO A 133 -11.27 -4.05 15.65
C PRO A 133 -11.78 -2.61 15.48
N ASP A 134 -10.91 -1.62 15.67
CA ASP A 134 -11.21 -0.19 15.61
C ASP A 134 -11.05 0.40 14.19
N LEU A 135 -10.75 -0.41 13.17
CA LEU A 135 -10.41 0.04 11.81
C LEU A 135 -11.41 1.07 11.25
N LYS A 136 -12.71 0.78 11.34
CA LYS A 136 -13.76 1.67 10.83
C LYS A 136 -13.70 3.05 11.47
N ARG A 137 -13.69 3.09 12.81
CA ARG A 137 -13.60 4.33 13.59
C ARG A 137 -12.32 5.11 13.24
N ILE A 138 -11.17 4.45 13.18
CA ILE A 138 -9.88 5.10 12.85
C ILE A 138 -9.94 5.76 11.47
N LEU A 139 -10.50 5.08 10.47
CA LEU A 139 -10.56 5.59 9.10
C LEU A 139 -11.63 6.69 8.91
N GLU A 140 -12.73 6.62 9.67
CA GLU A 140 -13.78 7.65 9.70
C GLU A 140 -13.37 8.90 10.48
N ASP A 141 -12.53 8.76 11.52
CA ASP A 141 -11.97 9.87 12.30
C ASP A 141 -11.04 10.77 11.45
N ILE A 142 -10.56 10.27 10.30
CA ILE A 142 -9.75 11.05 9.36
C ILE A 142 -10.65 12.00 8.58
N SER A 143 -10.43 13.30 8.76
CA SER A 143 -11.20 14.32 8.04
C SER A 143 -11.05 14.19 6.53
N PHE A 144 -12.12 14.54 5.80
CA PHE A 144 -12.11 14.49 4.34
C PHE A 144 -10.99 15.34 3.72
N THR A 145 -10.69 16.51 4.32
CA THR A 145 -9.56 17.36 3.90
C THR A 145 -8.23 16.63 4.05
N LYS A 146 -8.01 15.91 5.16
CA LYS A 146 -6.78 15.16 5.38
C LYS A 146 -6.66 13.97 4.41
N TYR A 147 -7.78 13.29 4.15
CA TYR A 147 -7.86 12.24 3.13
C TYR A 147 -7.45 12.76 1.74
N LEU A 148 -7.97 13.91 1.31
CA LEU A 148 -7.60 14.51 0.01
C LEU A 148 -6.13 14.92 -0.05
N GLU A 149 -5.58 15.44 1.05
CA GLU A 149 -4.15 15.77 1.14
C GLU A 149 -3.30 14.51 0.96
N MET A 150 -3.60 13.44 1.71
CA MET A 150 -2.88 12.17 1.60
C MET A 150 -2.99 11.57 0.20
N GLN A 151 -4.17 11.62 -0.42
CA GLN A 151 -4.37 11.11 -1.77
C GLN A 151 -3.56 11.91 -2.80
N LYS A 152 -3.49 13.24 -2.67
CA LYS A 152 -2.65 14.06 -3.54
C LYS A 152 -1.17 13.67 -3.40
N ARG A 153 -0.69 13.50 -2.17
CA ARG A 153 0.69 13.04 -1.89
C ARG A 153 0.94 11.65 -2.47
N LEU A 154 -0.02 10.75 -2.36
CA LEU A 154 0.04 9.40 -2.94
C LEU A 154 0.26 9.47 -4.46
N MET A 155 -0.47 10.35 -5.16
CA MET A 155 -0.32 10.53 -6.60
C MET A 155 1.04 11.15 -6.97
N GLU A 156 1.58 12.06 -6.15
CA GLU A 156 2.93 12.61 -6.34
C GLU A 156 4.01 11.53 -6.23
N VAL A 157 3.87 10.59 -5.28
CA VAL A 157 4.84 9.52 -5.06
C VAL A 157 4.67 8.34 -6.01
N GLN A 158 3.51 8.19 -6.66
CA GLN A 158 3.19 7.05 -7.53
C GLN A 158 4.28 6.78 -8.59
N ARG A 159 4.83 7.82 -9.20
CA ARG A 159 5.91 7.72 -10.20
C ARG A 159 7.15 6.96 -9.71
N HIS A 160 7.42 6.99 -8.41
CA HIS A 160 8.54 6.30 -7.75
C HIS A 160 8.40 4.78 -7.73
N PHE A 161 7.20 4.28 -8.02
CA PHE A 161 6.87 2.86 -8.03
C PHE A 161 6.68 2.32 -9.45
N VAL A 162 6.86 3.15 -10.50
CA VAL A 162 6.64 2.75 -11.90
C VAL A 162 7.96 2.27 -12.54
N VAL A 163 7.89 1.17 -13.28
CA VAL A 163 8.99 0.71 -14.15
C VAL A 163 8.88 1.43 -15.50
N ASN A 164 9.94 2.10 -15.95
CA ASN A 164 10.01 2.67 -17.29
C ASN A 164 11.16 2.03 -18.09
N ILE A 165 10.93 1.80 -19.38
CA ILE A 165 11.96 1.35 -20.34
C ILE A 165 11.90 2.28 -21.56
N PRO A 166 12.92 3.13 -21.82
CA PRO A 166 14.09 3.37 -20.96
C PRO A 166 13.70 4.03 -19.62
N SER A 167 14.58 3.93 -18.62
CA SER A 167 14.35 4.51 -17.30
C SER A 167 14.14 6.02 -17.36
N LYS A 168 13.24 6.55 -16.52
CA LYS A 168 12.95 7.98 -16.39
C LYS A 168 13.39 8.49 -15.02
N PRO A 169 13.77 9.79 -14.89
CA PRO A 169 14.10 10.35 -13.58
C PRO A 169 13.02 10.07 -12.54
N PHE A 170 13.46 9.68 -11.35
CA PHE A 170 12.61 9.35 -10.20
C PHE A 170 11.72 8.12 -10.34
N ASP A 171 11.91 7.28 -11.36
CA ASP A 171 11.24 5.99 -11.45
C ASP A 171 11.80 4.97 -10.44
N VAL A 172 11.25 3.76 -10.44
CA VAL A 172 11.64 2.71 -9.49
C VAL A 172 13.14 2.40 -9.53
N PHE A 173 13.77 2.45 -10.71
CA PHE A 173 15.20 2.18 -10.87
C PHE A 173 16.03 3.27 -10.18
N HIS A 174 15.67 4.54 -10.37
CA HIS A 174 16.34 5.66 -9.71
C HIS A 174 16.14 5.62 -8.19
N MET A 175 14.95 5.22 -7.72
CA MET A 175 14.67 5.10 -6.29
C MET A 175 15.49 3.99 -5.63
N ILE A 176 15.68 2.86 -6.31
CA ILE A 176 16.56 1.78 -5.86
C ILE A 176 18.01 2.28 -5.76
N LEU A 177 18.53 2.92 -6.82
CA LEU A 177 19.90 3.46 -6.81
C LEU A 177 20.10 4.48 -5.68
N HIS A 178 19.15 5.38 -5.49
CA HIS A 178 19.20 6.40 -4.44
C HIS A 178 19.18 5.79 -3.03
N SER A 179 18.31 4.80 -2.80
CA SER A 179 18.22 4.07 -1.52
C SER A 179 19.53 3.34 -1.20
N VAL A 180 20.11 2.64 -2.18
CA VAL A 180 21.41 1.96 -2.03
C VAL A 180 22.52 2.97 -1.70
N TRP A 181 22.53 4.11 -2.37
CA TRP A 181 23.53 5.15 -2.14
C TRP A 181 23.45 5.75 -0.72
N LEU A 182 22.26 6.14 -0.26
CA LEU A 182 22.06 6.69 1.09
C LEU A 182 22.52 5.73 2.20
N ARG A 183 22.17 4.44 2.06
CA ARG A 183 22.57 3.43 3.06
C ARG A 183 24.07 3.21 3.08
N ARG A 184 24.75 3.32 1.93
CA ARG A 184 26.22 3.22 1.87
C ARG A 184 26.90 4.38 2.60
N LEU A 185 26.31 5.58 2.60
CA LEU A 185 26.81 6.72 3.37
C LEU A 185 26.60 6.51 4.88
N ASN A 186 25.43 6.03 5.29
CA ASN A 186 25.13 5.77 6.70
C ASN A 186 26.07 4.72 7.33
N VAL A 187 26.56 3.74 6.56
CA VAL A 187 27.57 2.78 7.04
C VAL A 187 28.90 3.47 7.37
N ARG A 188 29.28 4.55 6.68
CA ARG A 188 30.55 5.25 6.91
C ARG A 188 30.53 6.11 8.19
N PHE A 189 29.38 6.61 8.59
CA PHE A 189 29.23 7.43 9.80
C PHE A 189 29.17 6.60 11.09
N LEU A 190 28.85 5.30 11.00
CA LEU A 190 28.80 4.39 12.16
C LEU A 190 30.12 3.62 12.40
N SER A 191 31.14 3.86 11.57
CA SER A 191 32.48 3.29 11.72
C SER A 191 33.53 4.36 12.08
N SER A 192 33.10 5.46 12.71
CA SER A 192 33.96 6.55 13.21
C SER A 192 33.88 6.62 14.74
#